data_AF-A0A8S1A6Y6-F1
#
_entry.id   AF-A0A8S1A6Y6-F1
#
_cell.length_a   1.000
_cell.length_b   1.000
_cell.length_c   1.000
_cell.angle_alpha   90.00
_cell.angle_beta   90.00
_cell.angle_gamma   90.00
#
_symmetry.space_group_name_H-M   'P 1'
#
loop_
_entity.id
_entity.type
_entity.pdbx_description
1 polymer ?
#
loop_
_entity_poly.entity_id
_entity_poly.type
_entity_poly.pdbx_seq_one_letter_code
_entity_poly.pdbx_strand_id
1 'polypeptide(L)'
;MLLIYLVGLFCGVNSALFYDSYTGTEITREDVKKHDKANTTFWCVNEIEPCNPTEGRRVDGSCNNLKHPTRGAMHTPFIRLLPATFDKNFEPRKSSSGKDLPLARYLRTRLISVGKVPSTIFTMLAVHYFVFMSADVVSLHDTGRQSIHVRS
;
A
#
# COMPACT_ATOMS: atom_id res chain seq x y z
N MET A 1 -16.65 -24.27 40.75
CA MET A 1 -15.36 -23.57 40.60
C MET A 1 -14.69 -23.75 39.23
N LEU A 2 -15.26 -24.49 38.27
CA LEU A 2 -14.72 -24.60 36.90
C LEU A 2 -15.35 -23.59 35.91
N LEU A 3 -16.57 -23.10 36.18
CA LEU A 3 -17.26 -22.14 35.30
C LEU A 3 -16.72 -20.70 35.38
N ILE A 4 -16.07 -20.32 36.49
CA ILE A 4 -15.57 -18.95 36.68
C ILE A 4 -14.27 -18.74 35.87
N TYR A 5 -13.48 -19.81 35.67
CA TYR A 5 -12.26 -19.77 34.86
C TYR A 5 -12.54 -19.64 33.35
N LEU A 6 -13.67 -20.12 32.86
CA LEU A 6 -14.07 -20.01 31.45
C LEU A 6 -14.54 -18.60 31.06
N VAL A 7 -15.07 -17.83 32.02
CA VAL A 7 -15.51 -16.44 31.79
C VAL A 7 -14.33 -15.46 31.81
N GLY A 8 -13.26 -15.79 32.55
CA GLY A 8 -12.03 -14.97 32.59
C GLY A 8 -11.20 -15.00 31.29
N LEU A 9 -11.45 -15.96 30.39
CA LEU A 9 -10.68 -16.09 29.14
C LEU A 9 -11.15 -15.14 28.01
N PHE A 10 -12.30 -14.46 28.18
CA PHE A 10 -12.87 -13.58 27.16
C PHE A 10 -12.68 -12.08 27.42
N CYS A 11 -12.03 -11.69 28.52
CA CYS A 11 -11.95 -10.28 28.92
C CYS A 11 -10.63 -9.62 28.50
N GLY A 12 -10.39 -9.57 27.19
CA GLY A 12 -9.26 -8.87 26.58
C GLY A 12 -9.53 -8.47 25.14
N VAL A 13 -10.77 -8.12 24.78
CA VAL A 13 -11.06 -7.58 23.44
C VAL A 13 -10.60 -6.13 23.42
N ASN A 14 -9.31 -5.91 23.15
CA ASN A 14 -8.85 -4.61 22.71
C ASN A 14 -9.60 -4.31 21.41
N SER A 15 -10.49 -3.31 21.44
CA SER A 15 -11.25 -2.94 20.25
C SER A 15 -10.28 -2.43 19.20
N ALA A 16 -10.30 -3.04 18.01
CA ALA A 16 -9.54 -2.53 16.88
C ALA A 16 -10.03 -1.12 16.51
N LEU A 17 -9.07 -0.26 16.16
CA LEU A 17 -9.31 1.08 15.69
C LEU A 17 -9.30 1.07 14.16
N PHE A 18 -10.19 1.85 13.55
CA PHE A 18 -10.30 1.96 12.11
C PHE A 18 -9.61 3.22 11.64
N TYR A 19 -8.85 3.12 10.57
CA TYR A 19 -8.15 4.24 9.95
C TYR A 19 -8.50 4.33 8.47
N ASP A 20 -8.62 5.55 7.97
CA ASP A 20 -8.70 5.80 6.53
C ASP A 20 -7.36 5.46 5.88
N SER A 21 -7.38 4.67 4.82
CA SER A 21 -6.15 4.23 4.15
C SER A 21 -5.40 5.37 3.48
N TYR A 22 -6.06 6.44 3.04
CA TYR A 22 -5.43 7.56 2.32
C TYR A 22 -4.84 8.62 3.24
N THR A 23 -5.62 9.10 4.20
CA THR A 23 -5.18 10.13 5.15
C THR A 23 -4.40 9.53 6.32
N GLY A 24 -4.65 8.25 6.64
CA GLY A 24 -4.11 7.60 7.83
C GLY A 24 -4.72 8.12 9.13
N THR A 25 -5.87 8.82 9.06
CA THR A 25 -6.59 9.33 10.24
C THR A 25 -7.58 8.30 10.76
N GLU A 26 -7.84 8.31 12.06
CA GLU A 26 -8.86 7.47 12.67
C GLU A 26 -10.26 7.82 12.12
N ILE A 27 -11.07 6.81 11.83
CA ILE A 27 -12.43 6.94 11.31
C ILE A 27 -13.44 6.28 12.26
N THR A 28 -14.68 6.77 12.21
CA THR A 28 -15.76 6.26 13.07
C THR A 28 -16.37 4.99 12.50
N ARG A 29 -17.13 4.23 13.32
CA ARG A 29 -17.83 3.02 12.83
C ARG A 29 -18.90 3.37 11.80
N GLU A 30 -19.46 4.57 11.87
CA GLU A 30 -20.42 5.10 10.91
C GLU A 30 -19.78 5.27 9.52
N ASP A 31 -18.54 5.78 9.48
CA ASP A 31 -17.78 5.90 8.23
C ASP A 31 -17.42 4.52 7.67
N VAL A 32 -17.07 3.56 8.52
CA VAL A 32 -16.84 2.17 8.10
C VAL A 32 -18.10 1.57 7.46
N LYS A 33 -19.29 1.79 8.04
CA LYS A 33 -20.56 1.34 7.44
C LYS A 33 -20.83 1.97 6.08
N LYS A 34 -20.39 3.21 5.85
CA LYS A 34 -20.48 3.86 4.55
C LYS A 34 -19.58 3.16 3.51
N HIS A 35 -18.35 2.81 3.90
CA HIS A 35 -17.45 2.02 3.06
C HIS A 35 -17.97 0.61 2.79
N ASP A 36 -18.63 0.00 3.78
CA ASP A 36 -19.26 -1.31 3.64
C ASP A 36 -20.39 -1.28 2.62
N LYS A 37 -21.27 -0.27 2.71
CA LYS A 37 -22.33 -0.04 1.72
C LYS A 37 -21.79 0.22 0.31
N ALA A 38 -20.62 0.85 0.20
CA ALA A 38 -19.96 1.11 -1.08
C ALA A 38 -19.08 -0.06 -1.57
N ASN A 39 -18.96 -1.14 -0.79
CA ASN A 39 -18.05 -2.27 -1.07
C ASN A 39 -16.58 -1.82 -1.25
N THR A 40 -16.16 -0.78 -0.52
CA THR A 40 -14.80 -0.23 -0.56
C THR A 40 -14.02 -0.43 0.73
N THR A 41 -14.61 -1.06 1.75
CA THR A 41 -13.97 -1.28 3.06
C THR A 41 -12.58 -1.89 2.93
N PHE A 42 -12.44 -2.93 2.10
CA PHE A 42 -11.16 -3.57 1.89
C PHE A 42 -10.10 -2.54 1.48
N TRP A 43 -10.35 -1.68 0.50
CA TRP A 43 -9.35 -0.76 -0.05
C TRP A 43 -9.19 0.56 0.73
N CYS A 44 -10.21 1.01 1.44
CA CYS A 44 -10.21 2.36 2.01
C CYS A 44 -10.11 2.37 3.53
N VAL A 45 -10.22 1.22 4.19
CA VAL A 45 -10.21 1.11 5.64
C VAL A 45 -9.12 0.15 6.08
N ASN A 46 -8.29 0.60 7.03
CA ASN A 46 -7.33 -0.23 7.74
C ASN A 46 -7.78 -0.46 9.17
N GLU A 47 -7.96 -1.72 9.55
CA GLU A 47 -8.26 -2.13 10.91
C GLU A 47 -6.94 -2.46 11.63
N ILE A 48 -6.62 -1.71 12.69
CA ILE A 48 -5.37 -1.85 13.43
C ILE A 48 -5.70 -2.01 14.91
N GLU A 49 -5.19 -3.08 15.52
CA GLU A 49 -5.26 -3.27 16.97
C GLU A 49 -4.49 -2.16 17.70
N PRO A 50 -4.93 -1.71 18.89
CA PRO A 50 -4.23 -0.69 19.66
C PRO A 50 -2.73 -0.99 19.79
N CYS A 51 -1.88 0.01 19.52
CA CYS A 51 -0.43 -0.16 19.56
C CYS A 51 0.10 -0.30 20.99
N ASN A 52 1.07 -1.19 21.18
CA ASN A 52 1.80 -1.33 22.43
C ASN A 52 3.27 -0.91 22.24
N PRO A 53 3.79 0.10 22.94
CA PRO A 53 5.18 0.57 22.79
C PRO A 53 6.27 -0.48 23.04
N THR A 54 5.92 -1.59 23.71
CA THR A 54 6.85 -2.67 24.06
C THR A 54 6.71 -3.90 23.16
N GLU A 55 5.81 -3.87 22.17
CA GLU A 55 5.61 -4.98 21.24
C GLU A 55 6.71 -5.05 20.16
N GLY A 56 6.88 -6.24 19.58
CA GLY A 56 7.74 -6.43 18.40
C GLY A 56 7.10 -5.89 17.12
N ARG A 57 7.82 -5.98 16.00
CA ARG A 57 7.25 -5.59 14.69
C ARG A 57 6.07 -6.50 14.33
N ARG A 58 4.95 -5.90 13.97
CA ARG A 58 3.80 -6.63 13.45
C ARG A 58 4.03 -7.02 11.99
N VAL A 59 3.41 -8.12 11.56
CA VAL A 59 3.54 -8.67 10.19
C VAL A 59 2.94 -7.74 9.14
N ASP A 60 1.89 -7.01 9.51
CA ASP A 60 1.25 -5.98 8.70
C ASP A 60 2.02 -4.67 8.66
N GLY A 61 3.12 -4.53 9.41
CA GLY A 61 3.91 -3.32 9.51
C GLY A 61 3.24 -2.18 10.28
N SER A 62 2.07 -2.41 10.88
CA SER A 62 1.40 -1.39 11.69
C SER A 62 2.14 -1.12 13.01
N CYS A 63 1.83 0.02 13.63
CA CYS A 63 2.37 0.43 14.94
C CYS A 63 3.90 0.65 15.02
N ASN A 64 4.63 0.57 13.90
CA ASN A 64 6.02 1.04 13.84
C ASN A 64 6.14 2.54 14.14
N ASN A 65 5.08 3.31 13.88
CA ASN A 65 4.92 4.68 14.35
C ASN A 65 3.72 4.76 15.31
N LEU A 66 3.98 4.86 16.62
CA LEU A 66 2.95 4.87 17.67
C LEU A 66 1.95 6.03 17.55
N LYS A 67 2.36 7.17 16.95
CA LYS A 67 1.49 8.33 16.75
C LYS A 67 0.63 8.18 15.49
N HIS A 68 1.14 7.47 14.48
CA HIS A 68 0.48 7.28 13.19
C HIS A 68 0.61 5.80 12.77
N PRO A 69 -0.22 4.91 13.34
CA PRO A 69 -0.04 3.46 13.23
C PRO A 69 -0.06 2.90 11.81
N THR A 70 -0.71 3.59 10.88
CA THR A 70 -0.84 3.21 9.46
C THR A 70 0.41 3.49 8.62
N ARG A 71 1.38 4.29 9.10
CA ARG A 71 2.51 4.71 8.27
C ARG A 71 3.50 3.56 8.04
N GLY A 72 3.56 3.10 6.79
CA GLY A 72 4.41 1.98 6.38
C GLY A 72 3.78 0.61 6.65
N ALA A 73 2.51 0.58 7.07
CA ALA A 73 1.74 -0.65 7.12
C ALA A 73 1.41 -1.12 5.70
N MET A 74 1.22 -2.43 5.54
CA MET A 74 0.72 -3.00 4.29
C MET A 74 -0.67 -2.43 3.98
N HIS A 75 -1.10 -2.59 2.73
CA HIS A 75 -2.43 -2.15 2.32
C HIS A 75 -2.68 -0.66 2.57
N THR A 76 -1.64 0.14 2.35
CA THR A 76 -1.73 1.59 2.30
C THR A 76 -1.24 2.08 0.95
N PRO A 77 -1.81 3.18 0.41
CA PRO A 77 -1.37 3.75 -0.85
C PRO A 77 0.02 4.36 -0.71
N PHE A 78 0.77 4.39 -1.83
CA PHE A 78 2.05 5.08 -1.86
C PHE A 78 1.89 6.57 -1.57
N ILE A 79 2.78 7.09 -0.72
CA ILE A 79 2.88 8.53 -0.46
C ILE A 79 3.30 9.22 -1.75
N ARG A 80 2.54 10.25 -2.14
CA ARG A 80 2.83 11.08 -3.31
C ARG A 80 3.66 12.29 -2.90
N LEU A 81 4.93 12.33 -3.32
CA LEU A 81 5.79 13.51 -3.17
C LEU A 81 5.39 14.64 -4.11
N LEU A 82 4.79 14.32 -5.26
CA LEU A 82 4.27 15.26 -6.24
C LEU A 82 2.81 14.94 -6.57
N PRO A 83 1.99 15.96 -6.91
CA PRO A 83 0.63 15.72 -7.40
C PRO A 83 0.63 14.81 -8.62
N ALA A 84 -0.32 13.89 -8.68
CA ALA A 84 -0.43 13.02 -9.84
C ALA A 84 -0.93 13.79 -11.06
N THR A 85 -0.39 13.45 -12.23
CA THR A 85 -0.77 14.06 -13.50
C THR A 85 -1.42 13.01 -14.40
N PHE A 86 -2.68 13.24 -14.73
CA PHE A 86 -3.51 12.40 -15.59
C PHE A 86 -4.24 13.29 -16.59
N ASP A 87 -4.74 12.71 -17.68
CA ASP A 87 -5.72 13.37 -18.53
C ASP A 87 -7.14 13.23 -17.91
N LYS A 88 -8.17 13.67 -18.63
CA LYS A 88 -9.56 13.47 -18.26
C LYS A 88 -9.84 11.99 -17.95
N ASN A 89 -10.70 11.74 -16.97
CA ASN A 89 -11.12 10.40 -16.54
C ASN A 89 -9.97 9.49 -16.03
N PHE A 90 -8.89 10.07 -15.49
CA PHE A 90 -7.72 9.32 -14.98
C PHE A 90 -6.91 8.56 -16.04
N GLU A 91 -7.07 8.92 -17.32
CA GLU A 91 -6.26 8.37 -18.41
C GLU A 91 -4.79 8.84 -18.33
N PRO A 92 -3.85 8.12 -18.98
CA PRO A 92 -2.47 8.55 -19.09
C PRO A 92 -2.35 9.99 -19.59
N ARG A 93 -1.46 10.77 -18.97
CA ARG A 93 -1.25 12.18 -19.33
C ARG A 93 -0.87 12.36 -20.80
N LYS A 94 -1.19 13.53 -21.35
CA LYS A 94 -0.72 13.96 -22.68
C LYS A 94 0.72 14.51 -22.64
N SER A 95 1.32 14.59 -23.83
CA SER A 95 2.58 15.30 -24.06
C SER A 95 2.46 16.78 -23.68
N SER A 96 3.58 17.46 -23.44
CA SER A 96 3.62 18.93 -23.24
C SER A 96 3.03 19.70 -24.42
N SER A 97 3.03 19.11 -25.62
CA SER A 97 2.42 19.66 -26.83
C SER A 97 0.92 19.40 -26.96
N GLY A 98 0.30 18.69 -26.01
CA GLY A 98 -1.12 18.32 -26.03
C GLY A 98 -1.47 17.10 -26.91
N LYS A 99 -0.48 16.49 -27.58
CA LYS A 99 -0.64 15.24 -28.35
C LYS A 99 -0.53 14.01 -27.44
N ASP A 100 -1.05 12.88 -27.91
CA ASP A 100 -0.95 11.60 -27.19
C ASP A 100 0.51 11.11 -27.13
N LEU A 101 0.84 10.36 -26.08
CA LEU A 101 2.17 9.80 -25.91
C LEU A 101 2.43 8.67 -26.92
N PRO A 102 3.66 8.53 -27.44
CA PRO A 102 3.98 7.43 -28.36
C PRO A 102 3.85 6.08 -27.66
N LEU A 103 3.56 5.04 -28.44
CA LEU A 103 3.44 3.67 -27.95
C LEU A 103 4.71 3.25 -27.20
N ALA A 104 4.57 2.70 -25.99
CA ALA A 104 5.70 2.24 -25.18
C ALA A 104 6.60 1.23 -25.92
N ARG A 105 6.01 0.34 -26.73
CA ARG A 105 6.73 -0.63 -27.57
C ARG A 105 7.58 0.04 -28.65
N TYR A 106 7.07 1.11 -29.25
CA TYR A 106 7.81 1.88 -30.26
C TYR A 106 9.08 2.49 -29.65
N LEU A 107 8.97 3.12 -28.48
CA LEU A 107 10.13 3.67 -27.76
C LEU A 107 11.12 2.58 -27.36
N ARG A 108 10.64 1.47 -26.77
CA ARG A 108 11.50 0.36 -26.35
C ARG A 108 12.32 -0.22 -27.50
N THR A 109 11.72 -0.36 -28.68
CA THR A 109 12.41 -0.97 -29.84
C THR A 109 13.38 -0.02 -30.54
N ARG A 110 13.16 1.29 -30.45
CA ARG A 110 14.03 2.30 -31.06
C ARG A 110 15.16 2.78 -30.15
N LEU A 111 14.93 2.85 -28.85
CA LEU A 111 15.86 3.45 -27.89
C LEU A 111 16.69 2.45 -27.10
N ILE A 112 16.16 1.24 -26.87
CA ILE A 112 16.83 0.24 -26.03
C ILE A 112 17.36 -0.89 -26.91
N SER A 113 18.68 -1.01 -26.97
CA SER A 113 19.35 -2.12 -27.66
C SER A 113 19.12 -3.43 -26.92
N VAL A 114 19.01 -4.53 -27.67
CA VAL A 114 18.83 -5.87 -27.11
C VAL A 114 20.11 -6.65 -27.33
N GLY A 115 20.72 -7.12 -26.25
CA GLY A 115 21.92 -7.94 -26.28
C GLY A 115 22.27 -8.47 -24.90
N LYS A 116 23.07 -9.54 -24.84
CA LYS A 116 23.64 -10.06 -23.60
C LYS A 116 25.05 -9.49 -23.46
N VAL A 117 25.25 -8.58 -22.51
CA VAL A 117 26.57 -8.00 -22.22
C VAL A 117 26.89 -8.31 -20.76
N PRO A 118 27.80 -9.26 -20.45
CA PRO A 118 28.17 -9.56 -19.08
C PRO A 118 28.95 -8.39 -18.48
N SER A 119 28.70 -8.09 -17.21
CA SER A 119 29.54 -7.16 -16.44
C SER A 119 30.80 -7.88 -15.96
N THR A 120 31.95 -7.23 -16.02
CA THR A 120 33.20 -7.71 -15.41
C THR A 120 33.35 -7.28 -13.95
N ILE A 121 32.47 -6.38 -13.47
CA ILE A 121 32.54 -5.76 -12.15
C ILE A 121 31.46 -6.33 -11.21
N PHE A 122 30.25 -6.56 -11.74
CA PHE A 122 29.12 -7.05 -10.94
C PHE A 122 28.81 -8.51 -11.23
N THR A 123 28.61 -9.27 -10.16
CA THR A 123 28.09 -10.63 -10.25
C THR A 123 26.57 -10.62 -10.45
N MET A 124 26.01 -11.74 -10.91
CA MET A 124 24.56 -11.91 -11.04
C MET A 124 23.80 -11.74 -9.71
N LEU A 125 24.48 -11.95 -8.58
CA LEU A 125 23.92 -11.72 -7.25
C LEU A 125 23.41 -10.29 -7.09
N ALA A 126 24.07 -9.29 -7.69
CA ALA A 126 23.64 -7.89 -7.59
C ALA A 126 22.22 -7.70 -8.14
N VAL A 127 21.93 -8.26 -9.33
CA VAL A 127 20.60 -8.14 -9.95
C VAL A 127 19.54 -8.86 -9.11
N HIS A 128 19.83 -10.06 -8.61
CA HIS A 128 18.91 -10.79 -7.76
C HIS A 128 18.63 -10.08 -6.43
N TYR A 129 19.67 -9.49 -5.83
CA TYR A 129 19.53 -8.70 -4.62
C TYR A 129 18.64 -7.48 -4.85
N PHE A 130 18.79 -6.76 -5.97
CA PHE A 130 17.90 -5.64 -6.29
C PHE A 130 16.44 -6.06 -6.45
N VAL A 131 16.18 -7.19 -7.11
CA VAL A 131 14.81 -7.71 -7.25
C VAL A 131 14.25 -8.09 -5.88
N PHE A 132 15.02 -8.82 -5.06
CA PHE A 132 14.64 -9.20 -3.71
C PHE A 132 14.30 -7.98 -2.85
N MET A 133 15.19 -7.00 -2.77
CA MET A 133 14.96 -5.77 -2.01
C MET A 133 13.74 -5.01 -2.50
N SER A 134 13.53 -4.90 -3.81
CA SER A 134 12.35 -4.23 -4.36
C SER A 134 11.05 -4.94 -4.01
N ALA A 135 11.04 -6.28 -4.03
CA ALA A 135 9.87 -7.08 -3.71
C ALA A 135 9.52 -7.06 -2.22
N ASP A 136 10.51 -6.84 -1.34
CA ASP A 136 10.30 -6.67 0.10
C ASP A 136 9.65 -5.31 0.44
N VAL A 137 10.05 -4.24 -0.25
CA VAL A 137 9.56 -2.88 0.07
C VAL A 137 8.26 -2.47 -0.64
N VAL A 138 7.94 -3.06 -1.80
CA VAL A 138 6.76 -2.65 -2.58
C VAL A 138 5.98 -3.82 -3.17
N SER A 139 4.65 -3.75 -3.03
CA SER A 139 3.69 -4.60 -3.76
C SER A 139 2.74 -3.73 -4.57
N LEU A 140 2.98 -3.64 -5.88
CA LEU A 140 2.14 -2.82 -6.78
C LEU A 140 0.73 -3.40 -6.98
N HIS A 141 0.55 -4.70 -6.81
CA HIS A 141 -0.73 -5.37 -7.00
C HIS A 141 -1.77 -4.87 -6.00
N ASP A 142 -1.37 -4.70 -4.75
CA ASP A 142 -2.26 -4.32 -3.66
C ASP A 142 -2.55 -2.81 -3.70
N THR A 143 -1.52 -2.00 -3.98
CA THR A 143 -1.65 -0.54 -4.06
C THR A 143 -2.37 -0.05 -5.32
N GLY A 144 -2.23 -0.73 -6.45
CA GLY A 144 -2.79 -0.31 -7.73
C GLY A 144 -4.32 -0.29 -7.72
N ARG A 145 -4.93 -1.35 -7.19
CA ARG A 145 -6.40 -1.44 -7.04
C ARG A 145 -6.89 -0.50 -5.94
N GLN A 146 -6.11 -0.32 -4.87
CA GLN A 146 -6.42 0.63 -3.79
C GLN A 146 -6.46 2.08 -4.25
N SER A 147 -5.46 2.52 -5.03
CA SER A 147 -5.33 3.91 -5.50
C SER A 147 -6.47 4.35 -6.43
N ILE A 148 -7.13 3.40 -7.10
CA ILE A 148 -8.30 3.66 -7.97
C ILE A 148 -9.55 3.88 -7.12
N HIS A 149 -9.80 3.01 -6.13
CA HIS A 149 -11.03 3.03 -5.32
C HIS A 149 -11.03 4.13 -4.25
N VAL A 150 -9.86 4.52 -3.74
CA VAL A 150 -9.72 5.64 -2.78
C VAL A 150 -10.11 7.00 -3.38
N ARG A 151 -10.22 7.11 -4.71
CA ARG A 151 -10.54 8.36 -5.42
C ARG A 151 -11.94 8.41 -6.02
N SER A 152 -12.74 7.34 -5.89
CA SER A 152 -14.13 7.24 -6.34
C SER A 152 -15.08 7.44 -5.17
#